data_AF-A0A2D7HNT9-F1
#
_entry.id   AF-A0A2D7HNT9-F1
#
_cell.length_a   1.000
_cell.length_b   1.000
_cell.length_c   1.000
_cell.angle_alpha   90.00
_cell.angle_beta   90.00
_cell.angle_gamma   90.00
#
_symmetry.space_group_name_H-M   'P 1'
#
loop_
_entity.id
_entity.type
_entity.pdbx_description
1 polymer ?
#
loop_
_entity_poly.entity_id
_entity_poly.type
_entity_poly.pdbx_seq_one_letter_code
_entity_poly.pdbx_strand_id
1 'polypeptide(L)'
;MNNLELDTLRSQIDKIDSELCKLIKERQSLASKIMNAKKGVFPFDPKREEELIKKLVSLGLDKFLVEKVWRQIISSNLSMQKAIKIGVAGNDDEIKSAYTSHFGNYFKTNYFLSVISLLAALDKKDVEIGFIDSESINKLKQHTDVKVNFQIIAKVPLFKSPNQKEYNIIKLKDDTAKDNE
;
A
#
# COMPACT_ATOMS: atom_id res chain seq x y z
N MET A 1 19.98 -24.81 27.99
CA MET A 1 18.59 -25.14 27.64
C MET A 1 18.54 -26.61 27.29
N ASN A 2 17.73 -27.40 28.01
CA ASN A 2 17.50 -28.79 27.61
C ASN A 2 16.40 -28.83 26.53
N ASN A 3 16.31 -29.93 25.77
CA ASN A 3 15.34 -30.02 24.67
C ASN A 3 13.88 -29.85 25.14
N LEU A 4 13.55 -30.26 26.37
CA LEU A 4 12.23 -30.12 26.97
C LEU A 4 11.81 -28.66 27.18
N GLU A 5 12.74 -27.81 27.64
CA GLU A 5 12.52 -26.38 27.82
C GLU A 5 12.33 -25.67 26.47
N LEU A 6 13.12 -26.06 25.46
CA LEU A 6 12.98 -25.56 24.10
C LEU A 6 11.62 -25.92 23.49
N ASP A 7 11.18 -27.18 23.63
CA ASP A 7 9.91 -27.64 23.10
C ASP A 7 8.72 -26.99 23.81
N THR A 8 8.85 -26.71 25.11
CA THR A 8 7.86 -25.95 25.87
C THR A 8 7.72 -24.53 25.33
N LEU A 9 8.82 -23.83 25.06
CA LEU A 9 8.80 -22.49 24.47
C LEU A 9 8.18 -22.48 23.07
N ARG A 10 8.52 -23.47 22.24
CA ARG A 10 7.92 -23.63 20.90
C ARG A 10 6.41 -23.79 20.96
N SER A 11 5.91 -24.64 21.86
CA SER A 11 4.46 -24.84 22.04
C SER A 11 3.74 -23.55 22.47
N GLN A 12 4.38 -22.72 23.29
CA GLN A 12 3.82 -21.40 23.65
C GLN A 12 3.76 -20.46 22.44
N ILE A 13 4.79 -20.45 21.59
CA ILE A 13 4.80 -19.68 20.34
C ILE A 13 3.69 -20.18 19.40
N ASP A 14 3.56 -21.50 19.19
CA ASP A 14 2.54 -22.07 18.31
C ASP A 14 1.11 -21.67 18.75
N LYS A 15 0.89 -21.57 20.07
CA LYS A 15 -0.38 -21.11 20.63
C LYS A 15 -0.62 -19.63 20.33
N ILE A 16 0.39 -18.78 20.50
CA ILE A 16 0.33 -17.37 20.14
C ILE A 16 0.07 -17.21 18.63
N ASP A 17 0.75 -17.96 17.77
CA ASP A 17 0.58 -17.89 16.32
C ASP A 17 -0.84 -18.30 15.89
N SER A 18 -1.42 -19.30 16.57
CA SER A 18 -2.81 -19.71 16.37
C SER A 18 -3.79 -18.59 16.76
N GLU A 19 -3.52 -17.89 17.87
CA GLU A 19 -4.31 -16.73 18.31
C GLU A 19 -4.16 -15.55 17.34
N LEU A 20 -2.95 -15.25 16.86
CA LEU A 20 -2.69 -14.23 15.85
C LEU A 20 -3.47 -14.52 14.57
N CYS A 21 -3.46 -15.77 14.09
CA CYS A 21 -4.25 -16.18 12.92
C CYS A 21 -5.74 -15.93 13.12
N LYS A 22 -6.29 -16.23 14.30
CA LYS A 22 -7.69 -15.98 14.64
C LYS A 22 -8.01 -14.49 14.65
N LEU A 23 -7.16 -13.68 15.30
CA LEU A 23 -7.33 -12.22 15.39
C LEU A 23 -7.23 -11.55 14.02
N ILE A 24 -6.31 -12.01 13.16
CA ILE A 24 -6.20 -11.52 11.78
C ILE A 24 -7.51 -11.80 11.05
N LYS A 25 -8.02 -13.04 11.04
CA LYS A 25 -9.30 -13.40 10.39
C LYS A 25 -10.46 -12.54 10.88
N GLU A 26 -10.56 -12.32 12.19
CA GLU A 26 -11.58 -11.46 12.78
C GLU A 26 -11.47 -10.00 12.26
N ARG A 27 -10.25 -9.46 12.21
CA ARG A 27 -9.98 -8.15 11.61
C ARG A 27 -10.39 -8.11 10.13
N GLN A 28 -10.15 -9.16 9.35
CA GLN A 28 -10.56 -9.21 7.93
C GLN A 28 -12.09 -9.19 7.79
N SER A 29 -12.80 -9.90 8.68
CA SER A 29 -14.27 -9.88 8.73
C SER A 29 -14.81 -8.47 9.00
N LEU A 30 -14.23 -7.76 9.98
CA LEU A 30 -14.59 -6.38 10.29
C LEU A 30 -14.29 -5.42 9.13
N ALA A 31 -13.11 -5.55 8.50
CA ALA A 31 -12.76 -4.74 7.33
C ALA A 31 -13.76 -4.93 6.18
N SER A 32 -14.24 -6.16 5.97
CA SER A 32 -15.23 -6.47 4.93
C SER A 32 -16.58 -5.82 5.22
N LYS A 33 -17.01 -5.82 6.49
CA LYS A 33 -18.23 -5.11 6.91
C LYS A 33 -18.12 -3.59 6.69
N ILE A 34 -16.96 -3.00 7.00
CA ILE A 34 -16.70 -1.57 6.75
C ILE A 34 -16.81 -1.25 5.26
N MET A 35 -16.21 -2.07 4.40
CA MET A 35 -16.26 -1.85 2.96
C MET A 35 -17.67 -1.96 2.38
N ASN A 36 -18.47 -2.92 2.85
CA ASN A 36 -19.88 -3.04 2.45
C ASN A 36 -20.71 -1.81 2.84
N ALA A 37 -20.36 -1.16 3.96
CA ALA A 37 -21.01 0.08 4.39
C ALA A 37 -20.61 1.30 3.54
N LYS A 38 -19.38 1.34 3.02
CA LYS A 38 -18.81 2.45 2.23
C LYS A 38 -19.32 2.54 0.76
N LYS A 39 -20.56 2.11 0.48
CA LYS A 39 -21.14 1.98 -0.88
C LYS A 39 -20.59 2.98 -1.92
N GLY A 40 -19.77 2.49 -2.86
CA GLY A 40 -19.25 3.27 -3.99
C GLY A 40 -17.97 4.08 -3.75
N VAL A 41 -17.47 4.15 -2.51
CA VAL A 41 -16.20 4.84 -2.20
C VAL A 41 -15.02 3.97 -2.63
N PHE A 42 -13.95 4.61 -3.11
CA PHE A 42 -12.70 3.94 -3.44
C PHE A 42 -12.15 3.19 -2.21
N PRO A 43 -11.84 1.88 -2.30
CA PRO A 43 -11.56 1.04 -1.14
C PRO A 43 -10.23 1.35 -0.44
N PHE A 44 -9.25 1.87 -1.17
CA PHE A 44 -7.92 2.13 -0.65
C PHE A 44 -7.84 3.55 -0.07
N ASP A 45 -7.52 3.62 1.23
CA ASP A 45 -7.49 4.84 2.02
C ASP A 45 -6.12 4.96 2.73
N PRO A 46 -5.10 5.48 2.03
CA PRO A 46 -3.74 5.50 2.55
C PRO A 46 -3.59 6.34 3.82
N LYS A 47 -4.41 7.39 3.97
CA LYS A 47 -4.40 8.23 5.18
C LYS A 47 -4.83 7.42 6.40
N ARG A 48 -5.91 6.64 6.27
CA ARG A 48 -6.37 5.76 7.35
C ARG A 48 -5.35 4.68 7.71
N GLU A 49 -4.61 4.17 6.72
CA GLU A 49 -3.53 3.20 6.94
C GLU A 49 -2.35 3.81 7.69
N GLU A 50 -1.93 5.01 7.30
CA GLU A 50 -0.87 5.75 7.97
C GLU A 50 -1.23 6.04 9.44
N GLU A 51 -2.45 6.52 9.70
CA GLU A 51 -2.96 6.74 11.06
C GLU A 51 -2.95 5.46 11.89
N LEU A 52 -3.37 4.33 11.30
CA LEU A 52 -3.34 3.03 11.97
C LEU A 52 -1.91 2.61 12.31
N ILE A 53 -1.00 2.67 11.34
CA ILE A 53 0.39 2.24 11.51
C ILE A 53 1.07 3.11 12.58
N LYS A 54 0.94 4.44 12.52
CA LYS A 54 1.50 5.33 13.55
C LYS A 54 0.94 5.02 14.93
N LYS A 55 -0.37 4.77 15.05
CA LYS A 55 -0.98 4.36 16.31
C LYS A 55 -0.36 3.07 16.85
N LEU A 56 -0.18 2.05 16.01
CA LEU A 56 0.41 0.77 16.42
C LEU A 56 1.87 0.88 16.84
N VAL A 57 2.66 1.74 16.18
CA VAL A 57 4.03 2.04 16.60
C VAL A 57 4.06 2.62 18.01
N SER A 58 3.07 3.48 18.36
CA SER A 58 2.97 4.04 19.71
C SER A 58 2.69 2.99 20.81
N LEU A 59 2.31 1.76 20.44
CA LEU A 59 2.12 0.64 21.38
C LEU A 59 3.42 -0.09 21.72
N GLY A 60 4.57 0.36 21.21
CA GLY A 60 5.91 -0.11 21.63
C GLY A 60 6.55 -1.15 20.71
N LEU A 61 5.93 -1.50 19.58
CA LEU A 61 6.56 -2.35 18.56
C LEU A 61 7.47 -1.54 17.63
N ASP A 62 8.52 -2.20 17.11
CA ASP A 62 9.42 -1.60 16.14
C ASP A 62 8.66 -1.06 14.91
N LYS A 63 8.99 0.17 14.52
CA LYS A 63 8.25 0.88 13.46
C LYS A 63 8.33 0.20 12.09
N PHE A 64 9.47 -0.43 11.78
CA PHE A 64 9.66 -1.12 10.50
C PHE A 64 8.91 -2.45 10.47
N LEU A 65 8.90 -3.17 11.61
CA LEU A 65 8.08 -4.37 11.76
C LEU A 65 6.59 -4.04 11.63
N VAL A 66 6.11 -3.02 12.34
CA VAL A 66 4.71 -2.60 12.29
C VAL A 66 4.29 -2.21 10.88
N GLU A 67 5.08 -1.37 10.19
CA GLU A 67 4.77 -1.00 8.82
C GLU A 67 4.68 -2.25 7.91
N LYS A 68 5.68 -3.13 7.94
CA LYS A 68 5.70 -4.32 7.08
C LYS A 68 4.52 -5.25 7.35
N VAL A 69 4.31 -5.65 8.61
CA VAL A 69 3.27 -6.62 8.96
C VAL A 69 1.88 -6.06 8.65
N TRP A 70 1.58 -4.83 9.07
CA TRP A 70 0.25 -4.29 8.87
C TRP A 70 -0.05 -3.94 7.42
N ARG A 71 0.93 -3.50 6.63
CA ARG A 71 0.74 -3.31 5.19
C ARG A 71 0.36 -4.60 4.48
N GLN A 72 0.97 -5.73 4.82
CA GLN A 72 0.63 -7.02 4.21
C GLN A 72 -0.78 -7.48 4.63
N ILE A 73 -1.15 -7.33 5.91
CA ILE A 73 -2.51 -7.63 6.39
C ILE A 73 -3.55 -6.75 5.70
N ILE A 74 -3.30 -5.43 5.58
CA ILE A 74 -4.21 -4.50 4.92
C ILE A 74 -4.35 -4.82 3.43
N SER A 75 -3.23 -5.01 2.74
CA SER A 75 -3.19 -5.30 1.30
C SER A 75 -3.92 -6.60 0.95
N SER A 76 -3.71 -7.65 1.75
CA SER A 76 -4.44 -8.93 1.63
C SER A 76 -5.96 -8.73 1.80
N ASN A 77 -6.40 -7.92 2.76
CA ASN A 77 -7.82 -7.66 2.95
C ASN A 77 -8.43 -6.88 1.77
N LEU A 78 -7.72 -5.87 1.27
CA LEU A 78 -8.16 -5.05 0.15
C LEU A 78 -8.33 -5.89 -1.12
N SER A 79 -7.36 -6.78 -1.42
CA SER A 79 -7.40 -7.61 -2.62
C SER A 79 -8.54 -8.61 -2.63
N MET A 80 -8.92 -9.16 -1.46
CA MET A 80 -10.06 -10.07 -1.32
C MET A 80 -11.41 -9.39 -1.61
N GLN A 81 -11.51 -8.08 -1.36
CA GLN A 81 -12.77 -7.35 -1.44
C GLN A 81 -12.97 -6.71 -2.82
N LYS A 82 -11.93 -6.07 -3.37
CA LYS A 82 -11.95 -5.50 -4.72
C LYS A 82 -10.53 -5.56 -5.29
N ALA A 83 -10.38 -6.21 -6.44
CA ALA A 83 -9.10 -6.25 -7.14
C ALA A 83 -8.81 -4.87 -7.77
N ILE A 84 -8.18 -3.98 -7.00
CA ILE A 84 -7.58 -2.75 -7.51
C ILE A 84 -6.47 -3.15 -8.48
N LYS A 85 -6.45 -2.57 -9.69
CA LYS A 85 -5.34 -2.72 -10.62
C LYS A 85 -4.36 -1.58 -10.38
N ILE A 86 -3.09 -1.94 -10.23
CA ILE A 86 -2.04 -1.00 -9.87
C ILE A 86 -1.05 -0.91 -11.03
N GLY A 87 -0.72 0.31 -11.43
CA GLY A 87 0.33 0.56 -12.41
C GLY A 87 1.63 0.97 -11.72
N VAL A 88 2.78 0.46 -12.17
CA VAL A 88 4.10 0.81 -11.66
C VAL A 88 4.92 1.42 -12.80
N ALA A 89 5.47 2.62 -12.60
CA ALA A 89 6.35 3.25 -13.60
C ALA A 89 7.82 2.91 -13.30
N GLY A 90 8.41 2.05 -14.12
CA GLY A 90 9.72 1.44 -13.87
C GLY A 90 9.59 -0.06 -13.59
N ASN A 91 10.66 -0.83 -13.83
CA ASN A 91 10.66 -2.30 -13.70
C ASN A 91 11.98 -2.85 -13.12
N ASP A 92 12.79 -1.99 -12.53
CA ASP A 92 14.01 -2.40 -11.82
C ASP A 92 13.68 -3.11 -10.49
N ASP A 93 14.65 -3.80 -9.92
CA ASP A 93 14.46 -4.62 -8.73
C ASP A 93 14.16 -3.77 -7.48
N GLU A 94 14.64 -2.52 -7.44
CA GLU A 94 14.44 -1.63 -6.31
C GLU A 94 12.98 -1.18 -6.22
N ILE A 95 12.39 -0.72 -7.33
CA ILE A 95 10.97 -0.33 -7.37
C ILE A 95 10.04 -1.53 -7.14
N LYS A 96 10.38 -2.72 -7.68
CA LYS A 96 9.64 -3.96 -7.41
C LYS A 96 9.68 -4.35 -5.93
N SER A 97 10.85 -4.23 -5.29
CA SER A 97 11.01 -4.52 -3.87
C SER A 97 10.22 -3.54 -3.00
N ALA A 98 10.25 -2.25 -3.32
CA ALA A 98 9.48 -1.23 -2.63
C ALA A 98 7.97 -1.44 -2.81
N TYR A 99 7.53 -1.73 -4.03
CA TYR A 99 6.14 -2.08 -4.34
C TYR A 99 5.68 -3.30 -3.55
N THR A 100 6.43 -4.41 -3.60
CA THR A 100 6.10 -5.67 -2.91
C THR A 100 6.08 -5.49 -1.39
N SER A 101 7.02 -4.71 -0.85
CA SER A 101 7.03 -4.38 0.58
C SER A 101 5.77 -3.63 1.02
N HIS A 102 5.20 -2.81 0.13
CA HIS A 102 3.99 -2.04 0.43
C HIS A 102 2.69 -2.80 0.17
N PHE A 103 2.54 -3.36 -1.04
CA PHE A 103 1.30 -3.95 -1.54
C PHE A 103 1.29 -5.47 -1.53
N GLY A 104 2.44 -6.12 -1.32
CA GLY A 104 2.57 -7.57 -1.48
C GLY A 104 2.29 -8.03 -2.91
N ASN A 105 2.05 -9.34 -3.07
CA ASN A 105 1.73 -9.96 -4.36
C ASN A 105 0.21 -10.19 -4.52
N TYR A 106 -0.60 -9.31 -3.95
CA TYR A 106 -2.05 -9.52 -3.84
C TYR A 106 -2.86 -8.89 -4.99
N PHE A 107 -2.27 -7.97 -5.76
CA PHE A 107 -2.97 -7.17 -6.76
C PHE A 107 -2.51 -7.47 -8.19
N LYS A 108 -3.42 -7.27 -9.15
CA LYS A 108 -3.05 -7.23 -10.57
C LYS A 108 -2.21 -5.99 -10.81
N THR A 109 -0.96 -6.21 -11.22
CA THR A 109 0.05 -5.16 -11.33
C THR A 109 0.57 -5.10 -12.75
N ASN A 110 0.54 -3.91 -13.35
CA ASN A 110 1.09 -3.66 -14.67
C ASN A 110 2.31 -2.74 -14.56
N TYR A 111 3.42 -3.14 -15.17
CA TYR A 111 4.65 -2.35 -15.20
C TYR A 111 4.73 -1.56 -16.51
N PHE A 112 5.09 -0.29 -16.40
CA PHE A 112 5.12 0.67 -17.50
C PHE A 112 6.54 1.18 -17.71
N LEU A 113 6.93 1.38 -18.97
CA LEU A 113 8.28 1.83 -19.34
C LEU A 113 8.53 3.29 -18.97
N SER A 114 7.47 4.10 -18.78
CA SER A 114 7.57 5.51 -18.42
C SER A 114 6.39 5.97 -17.58
N VAL A 115 6.57 7.05 -16.82
CA VAL A 115 5.45 7.67 -16.10
C VAL A 115 4.37 8.17 -17.05
N ILE A 116 4.72 8.65 -18.25
CA ILE A 116 3.73 9.10 -19.25
C ILE A 116 2.81 7.93 -19.63
N SER A 117 3.37 6.75 -19.89
CA SER A 117 2.55 5.57 -20.22
C SER A 117 1.68 5.10 -19.05
N LEU A 118 2.17 5.22 -17.81
CA LEU A 118 1.35 4.99 -16.61
C LEU A 118 0.19 6.00 -16.50
N LEU A 119 0.45 7.29 -16.73
CA LEU A 119 -0.59 8.33 -16.68
C LEU A 119 -1.65 8.11 -17.75
N ALA A 120 -1.26 7.70 -18.96
CA ALA A 120 -2.20 7.34 -20.02
C ALA A 120 -3.07 6.12 -19.64
N ALA A 121 -2.50 5.12 -18.95
CA ALA A 121 -3.25 3.97 -18.46
C ALA A 121 -4.21 4.33 -17.32
N LEU A 122 -3.82 5.25 -16.43
CA LEU A 122 -4.71 5.80 -15.41
C LEU A 122 -5.90 6.55 -16.04
N ASP A 123 -5.64 7.35 -17.08
CA ASP A 123 -6.66 8.14 -17.78
C ASP A 123 -7.69 7.25 -18.48
N LYS A 124 -7.21 6.17 -19.12
CA LYS A 124 -8.04 5.12 -19.72
C LYS A 124 -8.73 4.21 -18.70
N LYS A 125 -8.45 4.37 -17.40
CA LYS A 125 -8.93 3.51 -16.31
C LYS A 125 -8.51 2.03 -16.47
N ASP A 126 -7.39 1.79 -17.15
CA ASP A 126 -6.76 0.46 -17.23
C ASP A 126 -6.17 0.05 -15.88
N VAL A 127 -5.72 1.04 -15.11
CA VAL A 127 -5.30 0.94 -13.71
C VAL A 127 -5.96 2.04 -12.88
N GLU A 128 -6.16 1.82 -11.58
CA GLU A 128 -6.83 2.78 -10.70
C GLU A 128 -5.85 3.67 -9.91
N ILE A 129 -4.66 3.16 -9.61
CA ILE A 129 -3.59 3.89 -8.91
C ILE A 129 -2.23 3.62 -9.54
N GLY A 130 -1.32 4.59 -9.39
CA GLY A 130 0.05 4.50 -9.88
C GLY A 130 1.07 4.46 -8.74
N PHE A 131 2.15 3.70 -8.91
CA PHE A 131 3.31 3.67 -8.02
C PHE A 131 4.54 4.19 -8.79
N ILE A 132 5.14 5.27 -8.29
CA ILE A 132 6.15 6.03 -9.02
C ILE A 132 7.27 6.47 -8.09
N ASP A 133 8.50 6.39 -8.55
CA ASP A 133 9.65 6.99 -7.89
C ASP A 133 9.49 8.52 -7.73
N SER A 134 9.94 9.06 -6.60
CA SER A 134 9.84 10.50 -6.31
C SER A 134 10.65 11.39 -7.26
N GLU A 135 11.79 10.92 -7.75
CA GLU A 135 12.63 11.65 -8.71
C GLU A 135 11.91 11.82 -10.05
N SER A 136 11.22 10.78 -10.53
CA SER A 136 10.45 10.82 -11.77
C SER A 136 9.31 11.84 -11.71
N ILE A 137 8.66 11.99 -10.56
CA ILE A 137 7.65 13.04 -10.35
C ILE A 137 8.27 14.44 -10.45
N ASN A 138 9.46 14.63 -9.87
CA ASN A 138 10.16 15.91 -9.94
C ASN A 138 10.57 16.26 -11.37
N LYS A 139 11.08 15.28 -12.13
CA LYS A 139 11.42 15.45 -13.56
C LYS A 139 10.21 15.83 -14.40
N LEU A 140 9.04 15.22 -14.16
CA LEU A 140 7.79 15.58 -14.84
C LEU A 140 7.40 17.05 -14.60
N LYS A 141 7.44 17.50 -13.35
CA LYS A 141 7.09 18.89 -13.01
C LYS A 141 8.01 19.93 -13.66
N GLN A 142 9.25 19.55 -13.97
CA GLN A 142 10.24 20.45 -14.55
C GLN A 142 10.22 20.48 -16.08
N HIS A 143 9.67 19.47 -16.76
CA HIS A 143 9.93 19.26 -18.20
C HIS A 143 8.66 19.13 -19.06
N THR A 144 7.48 19.52 -18.57
CA THR A 144 6.24 19.32 -19.35
C THR A 144 5.29 20.51 -19.37
N ASP A 145 4.85 20.88 -20.58
CA ASP A 145 3.58 21.58 -20.87
C ASP A 145 2.33 20.71 -20.58
N VAL A 146 2.54 19.46 -20.15
CA VAL A 146 1.49 18.52 -19.78
C VAL A 146 0.88 18.96 -18.45
N LYS A 147 -0.41 19.29 -18.46
CA LYS A 147 -1.19 19.54 -17.24
C LYS A 147 -1.28 18.24 -16.45
N VAL A 148 -0.46 18.14 -15.41
CA VAL A 148 -0.39 16.95 -14.55
C VAL A 148 -1.67 16.83 -13.71
N ASN A 149 -2.60 15.97 -14.12
CA ASN A 149 -3.90 15.80 -13.46
C ASN A 149 -3.92 14.67 -12.40
N PHE A 150 -2.84 14.50 -11.65
CA PHE A 150 -2.80 13.53 -10.55
C PHE A 150 -2.56 14.20 -9.19
N GLN A 151 -2.89 13.46 -8.14
CA GLN A 151 -2.56 13.76 -6.76
C GLN A 151 -1.74 12.63 -6.16
N ILE A 152 -0.79 12.98 -5.29
CA ILE A 152 -0.07 12.02 -4.45
C ILE A 152 -0.98 11.72 -3.26
N ILE A 153 -1.38 10.47 -3.11
CA ILE A 153 -2.26 10.01 -2.02
C ILE A 153 -1.50 9.33 -0.89
N ALA A 154 -0.26 8.88 -1.14
CA ALA A 154 0.64 8.36 -0.12
C ALA A 154 2.11 8.43 -0.55
N LYS A 155 3.01 8.45 0.44
CA LYS A 155 4.46 8.29 0.29
C LYS A 155 4.90 6.95 0.84
N VAL A 156 5.92 6.36 0.22
CA VAL A 156 6.40 5.00 0.53
C VAL A 156 7.93 4.98 0.58
N PRO A 157 8.56 4.43 1.63
CA PRO A 157 7.93 3.90 2.85
C PRO A 157 7.41 5.03 3.78
N LEU A 158 6.61 4.67 4.78
CA LEU A 158 6.19 5.59 5.84
C LEU A 158 7.36 5.88 6.80
N PHE A 159 8.11 4.84 7.18
CA PHE A 159 9.35 4.97 7.93
C PHE A 159 10.54 4.66 7.05
N LYS A 160 11.38 5.67 6.84
CA LYS A 160 12.52 5.61 5.93
C LYS A 160 13.82 5.31 6.67
N SER A 161 14.65 4.45 6.08
CA SER A 161 16.06 4.29 6.45
C SER A 161 16.94 5.32 5.74
N PRO A 162 18.11 5.68 6.29
CA PRO A 162 19.06 6.55 5.60
C PRO A 162 19.35 6.04 4.18
N ASN A 163 19.37 6.94 3.20
CA ASN A 163 19.62 6.67 1.77
C ASN A 163 18.61 5.77 1.04
N GLN A 164 17.50 5.39 1.67
CA GLN A 164 16.45 4.64 0.98
C GLN A 164 15.69 5.53 0.00
N LYS A 165 15.43 5.04 -1.22
CA LYS A 165 14.59 5.75 -2.18
C LYS A 165 13.16 5.90 -1.69
N GLU A 166 12.52 6.95 -2.18
CA GLU A 166 11.13 7.28 -1.88
C GLU A 166 10.27 7.12 -3.12
N TYR A 167 9.09 6.55 -2.91
CA TYR A 167 8.09 6.34 -3.94
C TYR A 167 6.79 7.01 -3.51
N ASN A 168 5.91 7.20 -4.48
CA ASN A 168 4.62 7.84 -4.29
C ASN A 168 3.54 6.95 -4.89
N ILE A 169 2.42 6.88 -4.18
CA ILE A 169 1.20 6.36 -4.73
C ILE A 169 0.39 7.54 -5.22
N ILE A 170 -0.01 7.48 -6.49
CA ILE A 170 -0.76 8.53 -7.15
C ILE A 170 -2.13 8.03 -7.59
N LYS A 171 -3.08 8.96 -7.69
CA LYS A 171 -4.39 8.76 -8.31
C LYS A 171 -4.68 9.98 -9.19
N LEU A 172 -5.39 9.82 -10.30
CA LEU A 172 -5.92 10.97 -11.03
C LEU A 172 -6.87 11.77 -10.15
N LYS A 173 -6.89 13.09 -10.33
CA LYS A 173 -7.91 13.94 -9.73
C LYS A 173 -9.22 13.68 -10.47
N ASP A 174 -10.31 13.54 -9.73
CA ASP A 174 -11.62 13.41 -10.34
C ASP A 174 -11.98 14.78 -10.98
N ASP A 175 -12.30 14.81 -12.28
CA ASP A 175 -12.63 16.05 -13.02
C ASP A 175 -13.93 16.72 -12.55
N THR A 176 -14.64 16.14 -11.57
CA THR A 176 -15.95 16.61 -11.07
C THR A 176 -15.89 17.84 -10.15
N ALA A 177 -14.75 18.53 -10.06
CA ALA A 177 -14.63 19.78 -9.31
C ALA A 177 -14.82 21.04 -10.20
N LYS A 178 -15.44 20.91 -11.38
CA LYS A 178 -15.65 22.03 -12.32
C LYS A 178 -17.07 22.58 -12.43
N ASP A 179 -18.07 22.00 -11.75
CA ASP A 179 -19.47 22.44 -11.88
C ASP A 179 -20.09 22.97 -10.56
N ASN A 180 -19.29 23.55 -9.66
CA ASN A 180 -19.80 24.28 -8.50
C ASN A 180 -18.94 25.53 -8.22
N GLU A 181 -18.95 26.49 -9.13
CA GLU A 181 -18.69 27.91 -8.85
C GLU A 181 -19.50 28.78 -9.83
#